data_AF-A0A510TGY6-F1
#
_entry.id   AF-A0A510TGY6-F1
#
_cell.length_a   1.000
_cell.length_b   1.000
_cell.length_c   1.000
_cell.angle_alpha   90.00
_cell.angle_beta   90.00
_cell.angle_gamma   90.00
#
_symmetry.space_group_name_H-M   'P 1'
#
loop_
_entity.id
_entity.type
_entity.pdbx_description
1 polymer ?
#
loop_
_entity_poly.entity_id
_entity_poly.type
_entity_poly.pdbx_seq_one_letter_code
_entity_poly.pdbx_strand_id
1 'polypeptide(L)'
;MDRLQYSAWQYVAEALPPEELPMLAAHALVDGRDSPALRELAGLPRRSDSVEMRELYVLALHELGIPLPDEDTAGRCLLVRLAFGLAKGELSPKDVGDGLSMTVAARTREETRFLSVAAVYSQWLNPDELPGWEKELRTAAHSLAAATDLGPRVSMPGARSD
;
A
#
# COMPACT_ATOMS: atom_id res chain seq x y z
N MET A 1 10.29 -0.51 11.56
CA MET A 1 8.85 -0.24 11.46
C MET A 1 8.15 -1.55 11.71
N ASP A 2 7.10 -1.57 12.52
CA ASP A 2 6.38 -2.81 12.80
C ASP A 2 5.72 -3.31 11.51
N ARG A 3 5.88 -4.58 11.17
CA ARG A 3 5.32 -5.18 9.96
C ARG A 3 3.78 -5.05 9.94
N LEU A 4 3.12 -5.15 11.11
CA LEU A 4 1.67 -4.98 11.23
C LEU A 4 1.22 -3.54 10.99
N GLN A 5 2.01 -2.56 11.44
CA GLN A 5 1.73 -1.15 11.15
C GLN A 5 1.89 -0.84 9.66
N TYR A 6 2.89 -1.46 9.02
CA TYR A 6 3.06 -1.33 7.58
C TYR A 6 1.93 -2.03 6.81
N SER A 7 1.47 -3.19 7.24
CA SER A 7 0.37 -3.88 6.56
C SER A 7 -0.99 -3.23 6.79
N ALA A 8 -1.18 -2.45 7.87
CA ALA A 8 -2.43 -1.74 8.14
C ALA A 8 -2.80 -0.75 7.02
N TRP A 9 -1.85 0.06 6.54
CA TRP A 9 -2.15 0.97 5.42
C TRP A 9 -2.31 0.21 4.10
N GLN A 10 -1.56 -0.89 3.89
CA GLN A 10 -1.72 -1.71 2.68
C GLN A 10 -3.08 -2.39 2.63
N TYR A 11 -3.60 -2.81 3.79
CA TYR A 11 -4.93 -3.37 3.93
C TYR A 11 -6.00 -2.34 3.54
N VAL A 12 -5.95 -1.13 4.12
CA VAL A 12 -6.90 -0.05 3.77
C VAL A 12 -6.75 0.34 2.30
N ALA A 13 -5.51 0.39 1.79
CA ALA A 13 -5.22 0.68 0.39
C ALA A 13 -5.67 -0.42 -0.59
N GLU A 14 -6.23 -1.54 -0.12
CA GLU A 14 -6.54 -2.73 -0.91
C GLU A 14 -5.33 -3.32 -1.66
N ALA A 15 -4.12 -3.00 -1.19
CA ALA A 15 -2.84 -3.44 -1.75
C ALA A 15 -2.27 -4.69 -1.05
N LEU A 16 -3.01 -5.24 -0.08
CA LEU A 16 -2.66 -6.46 0.65
C LEU A 16 -3.64 -7.58 0.30
N PRO A 17 -3.19 -8.62 -0.44
CA PRO A 17 -4.04 -9.76 -0.77
C PRO A 17 -4.46 -10.53 0.50
N PRO A 18 -5.73 -10.97 0.62
CA PRO A 18 -6.20 -11.74 1.77
C PRO A 18 -5.37 -13.00 2.03
N GLU A 19 -4.90 -13.64 0.96
CA GLU A 19 -4.12 -14.89 1.01
C GLU A 19 -2.75 -14.71 1.69
N GLU A 20 -2.27 -13.48 1.85
CA GLU A 20 -1.03 -13.18 2.56
C GLU A 20 -1.25 -13.00 4.07
N LEU A 21 -2.49 -12.75 4.51
CA LEU A 21 -2.83 -12.45 5.90
C LEU A 21 -2.43 -13.57 6.88
N PRO A 22 -2.64 -14.88 6.59
CA PRO A 22 -2.22 -15.93 7.51
C PRO A 22 -0.70 -15.97 7.75
N MET A 23 0.09 -15.82 6.68
CA MET A 23 1.55 -15.81 6.79
C MET A 23 2.06 -14.54 7.45
N LEU A 24 1.39 -13.41 7.23
CA LEU A 24 1.69 -12.17 7.92
C LEU A 24 1.43 -12.29 9.42
N ALA A 25 0.31 -12.89 9.81
CA ALA A 25 -0.02 -13.16 11.21
C ALA A 25 0.99 -14.11 11.86
N ALA A 26 1.41 -15.17 11.17
CA ALA A 26 2.44 -16.08 11.65
C ALA A 26 3.77 -15.37 11.95
N HIS A 27 4.21 -14.47 11.06
CA HIS A 27 5.41 -13.66 11.32
C HIS A 27 5.24 -12.73 12.51
N ALA A 28 4.07 -12.08 12.65
CA ALA A 28 3.80 -11.20 13.78
C ALA A 28 3.84 -11.94 15.12
N LEU A 29 3.33 -13.18 15.18
CA LEU A 29 3.45 -14.05 16.36
C LEU A 29 4.91 -14.35 16.71
N VAL A 30 5.74 -14.65 15.70
CA VAL A 30 7.19 -14.86 15.87
C VAL A 30 7.90 -13.59 16.38
N ASP A 31 7.45 -12.42 15.91
CA ASP A 31 7.94 -11.11 16.34
C ASP A 31 7.45 -10.72 17.77
N GLY A 32 6.70 -11.60 18.44
CA GLY A 32 6.19 -11.40 19.80
C GLY A 32 4.91 -10.58 19.89
N ARG A 33 4.25 -10.30 18.77
CA ARG A 33 2.90 -9.71 18.73
C ARG A 33 1.90 -10.84 18.88
N ASP A 34 1.13 -10.83 19.96
CA ASP A 34 0.27 -11.95 20.28
C ASP A 34 -1.13 -11.48 20.66
N SER A 35 -2.13 -12.03 19.99
CA SER A 35 -3.55 -11.82 20.27
C SER A 35 -4.34 -13.05 19.85
N PRO A 36 -5.51 -13.32 20.46
CA PRO A 36 -6.36 -14.45 20.09
C PRO A 36 -6.69 -14.49 18.60
N ALA A 37 -7.15 -13.37 18.02
CA ALA A 37 -7.50 -13.31 16.60
C ALA A 37 -6.28 -13.49 15.68
N LEU A 38 -5.10 -13.02 16.10
CA LEU A 38 -3.86 -13.20 15.33
C LEU A 38 -3.44 -14.67 15.26
N ARG A 39 -3.58 -15.43 16.36
CA ARG A 39 -3.31 -16.87 16.37
C ARG A 39 -4.26 -17.64 15.47
N GLU A 40 -5.54 -17.28 15.50
CA GLU A 40 -6.56 -17.88 14.64
C GLU A 40 -6.27 -17.61 13.16
N LEU A 41 -6.00 -16.35 12.81
CA LEU A 41 -5.62 -15.95 11.46
C LEU A 41 -4.38 -16.70 10.96
N ALA A 42 -3.35 -16.85 11.80
CA ALA A 42 -2.14 -17.59 11.46
C ALA A 42 -2.38 -19.09 11.22
N GLY A 43 -3.44 -19.64 11.82
CA GLY A 43 -3.85 -21.03 11.64
C GLY A 43 -4.67 -21.29 10.37
N LEU A 44 -5.16 -20.24 9.69
CA LEU A 44 -5.97 -20.41 8.49
C LEU A 44 -5.14 -20.84 7.27
N PRO A 45 -5.65 -21.76 6.44
CA PRO A 45 -5.03 -22.05 5.16
C PRO A 45 -5.12 -20.84 4.21
N ARG A 46 -4.15 -20.72 3.32
CA ARG A 46 -4.06 -19.63 2.32
C ARG A 46 -5.29 -19.48 1.42
N ARG A 47 -6.13 -20.52 1.31
CA ARG A 47 -7.34 -20.55 0.48
C ARG A 47 -8.64 -20.51 1.30
N SER A 48 -8.60 -20.11 2.57
CA SER A 48 -9.84 -19.84 3.33
C SER A 48 -10.64 -18.70 2.73
N ASP A 49 -11.84 -18.52 3.26
CA ASP A 49 -12.72 -17.43 2.89
C ASP A 49 -12.05 -16.06 3.11
N SER A 50 -12.07 -15.21 2.08
CA SER A 50 -11.41 -13.91 2.13
C SER A 50 -12.08 -12.93 3.09
N VAL A 51 -13.39 -13.07 3.35
CA VAL A 51 -14.10 -12.20 4.29
C VAL A 51 -13.67 -12.54 5.71
N GLU A 52 -13.68 -13.82 6.06
CA GLU A 52 -13.21 -14.32 7.37
C GLU A 52 -11.77 -13.88 7.67
N MET A 53 -10.86 -14.03 6.70
CA MET A 53 -9.46 -13.59 6.87
C MET A 53 -9.36 -12.08 7.15
N ARG A 54 -10.14 -11.27 6.45
CA ARG A 54 -10.16 -9.80 6.62
C ARG A 54 -10.71 -9.41 7.98
N GLU A 55 -11.81 -10.03 8.40
CA GLU A 55 -12.44 -9.80 9.71
C GLU A 55 -11.48 -10.13 10.85
N LEU A 56 -10.82 -11.29 10.80
CA LEU A 56 -9.82 -11.69 11.79
C LEU A 56 -8.61 -10.75 11.81
N TYR A 57 -8.16 -10.27 10.65
CA TYR A 57 -7.06 -9.32 10.58
C TYR A 57 -7.41 -7.98 11.23
N VAL A 58 -8.59 -7.42 10.94
CA VAL A 58 -9.06 -6.17 11.57
C VAL A 58 -9.22 -6.36 13.08
N LEU A 59 -9.78 -7.49 13.52
CA LEU A 59 -9.90 -7.82 14.94
C LEU A 59 -8.53 -7.91 15.62
N ALA A 60 -7.55 -8.59 15.00
CA ALA A 60 -6.20 -8.71 15.53
C ALA A 60 -5.51 -7.34 15.69
N LEU A 61 -5.64 -6.45 14.70
CA LEU A 61 -5.09 -5.09 14.81
C LEU A 61 -5.75 -4.32 15.97
N HIS A 62 -7.07 -4.44 16.13
CA HIS A 62 -7.79 -3.84 17.24
C HIS A 62 -7.32 -4.38 18.61
N GLU A 63 -7.20 -5.70 18.77
CA GLU A 63 -6.70 -6.35 20.00
C GLU A 63 -5.28 -5.90 20.36
N LEU A 64 -4.44 -5.66 19.35
CA LEU A 64 -3.06 -5.19 19.50
C LEU A 64 -2.94 -3.66 19.66
N GLY A 65 -4.05 -2.93 19.63
CA GLY A 65 -4.08 -1.46 19.72
C GLY A 65 -3.46 -0.75 18.53
N ILE A 66 -3.46 -1.39 17.35
CA ILE A 66 -2.94 -0.82 16.09
C ILE A 66 -4.10 -0.19 15.32
N PRO A 67 -4.16 1.14 15.21
CA PRO A 67 -5.24 1.79 14.47
C PRO A 67 -5.06 1.61 12.96
N LEU A 68 -6.18 1.44 12.26
CA LEU A 68 -6.21 1.55 10.80
C LEU A 68 -6.12 3.04 10.41
N PRO A 69 -5.30 3.40 9.40
CA PRO A 69 -5.34 4.73 8.82
C PRO A 69 -6.67 4.98 8.11
N ASP A 70 -7.00 6.26 7.90
CA ASP A 70 -8.05 6.63 6.97
C ASP A 70 -7.66 6.36 5.51
N GLU A 71 -8.66 6.33 4.63
CA GLU A 71 -8.48 6.05 3.19
C GLU A 71 -7.54 7.07 2.51
N ASP A 72 -7.59 8.33 2.89
CA ASP A 72 -6.72 9.38 2.32
C ASP A 72 -5.25 9.11 2.66
N THR A 73 -4.96 8.79 3.92
CA THR A 73 -3.61 8.45 4.39
C THR A 73 -3.11 7.17 3.73
N ALA A 74 -3.96 6.15 3.64
CA ALA A 74 -3.62 4.89 2.97
C ALA A 74 -3.34 5.09 1.47
N GLY A 75 -4.18 5.86 0.78
CA GLY A 75 -4.00 6.19 -0.63
C GLY A 75 -2.71 6.97 -0.90
N ARG A 76 -2.35 7.92 -0.02
CA ARG A 76 -1.07 8.64 -0.13
C ARG A 76 0.12 7.72 0.11
N CYS A 77 0.04 6.80 1.08
CA CYS A 77 1.09 5.80 1.31
C CYS A 77 1.26 4.88 0.09
N LEU A 78 0.16 4.47 -0.54
CA LEU A 78 0.16 3.69 -1.78
C LEU A 78 0.88 4.45 -2.89
N LEU A 79 0.48 5.70 -3.14
CA LEU A 79 1.06 6.54 -4.18
C LEU A 79 2.58 6.71 -4.00
N VAL A 80 3.02 6.99 -2.77
CA VAL A 80 4.44 7.11 -2.43
C VAL A 80 5.17 5.78 -2.63
N ARG A 81 4.61 4.64 -2.17
CA ARG A 81 5.23 3.31 -2.38
C ARG A 81 5.43 3.02 -3.86
N LEU A 82 4.42 3.26 -4.70
CA LEU A 82 4.50 3.00 -6.14
C LEU A 82 5.57 3.89 -6.80
N ALA A 83 5.61 5.18 -6.45
CA ALA A 83 6.62 6.09 -6.96
C ALA A 83 8.04 5.68 -6.56
N PHE A 84 8.27 5.32 -5.30
CA PHE A 84 9.58 4.85 -4.84
C PHE A 84 9.98 3.52 -5.50
N GLY A 85 9.04 2.57 -5.60
CA GLY A 85 9.29 1.28 -6.25
C GLY A 85 9.67 1.45 -7.73
N LEU A 86 8.97 2.32 -8.46
CA LEU A 86 9.31 2.64 -9.85
C LEU A 86 10.64 3.38 -9.97
N ALA A 87 10.90 4.36 -9.10
CA ALA A 87 12.15 5.13 -9.11
C ALA A 87 13.39 4.26 -8.81
N LYS A 88 13.23 3.20 -8.01
CA LYS A 88 14.29 2.23 -7.72
C LYS A 88 14.40 1.09 -8.74
N GLY A 89 13.46 1.00 -9.68
CA GLY A 89 13.36 -0.12 -10.63
C GLY A 89 12.87 -1.43 -10.00
N GLU A 90 12.28 -1.38 -8.80
CA GLU A 90 11.65 -2.52 -8.13
C GLU A 90 10.27 -2.83 -8.74
N LEU A 91 9.61 -1.82 -9.32
CA LEU A 91 8.34 -1.95 -10.03
C LEU A 91 8.51 -1.52 -11.49
N SER A 92 7.83 -2.21 -12.40
CA SER A 92 7.69 -1.75 -13.78
C SER A 92 6.60 -0.67 -13.88
N PRO A 93 6.59 0.15 -14.96
CA PRO A 93 5.50 1.08 -15.24
C PRO A 93 4.12 0.41 -15.23
N LYS A 94 4.04 -0.84 -15.68
CA LYS A 94 2.80 -1.61 -15.67
C LYS A 94 2.35 -1.94 -14.25
N ASP A 95 3.27 -2.39 -13.40
CA ASP A 95 2.96 -2.72 -12.00
C ASP A 95 2.44 -1.50 -11.23
N VAL A 96 2.86 -0.29 -11.59
CA VAL A 96 2.35 0.96 -11.01
C VAL A 96 0.89 1.20 -11.42
N GLY A 97 0.55 1.01 -12.69
CA GLY A 97 -0.82 1.14 -13.17
C GLY A 97 -1.75 0.11 -12.53
N ASP A 98 -1.31 -1.15 -12.50
CA ASP A 98 -2.07 -2.27 -11.90
C ASP A 98 -2.15 -2.15 -10.36
N GLY A 99 -1.19 -1.47 -9.74
CA GLY A 99 -1.10 -1.28 -8.29
C GLY A 99 -1.96 -0.16 -7.71
N LEU A 100 -2.62 0.66 -8.55
CA LEU A 100 -3.57 1.68 -8.11
C LEU A 100 -4.95 1.03 -7.83
N SER A 101 -5.04 0.39 -6.68
CA SER A 101 -6.23 -0.34 -6.21
C SER A 101 -7.38 0.55 -5.71
N MET A 102 -7.13 1.85 -5.50
CA MET A 102 -8.15 2.78 -5.00
C MET A 102 -8.00 4.19 -5.57
N THR A 103 -9.04 5.00 -5.41
CA THR A 103 -8.98 6.43 -5.72
C THR A 103 -8.15 7.15 -4.67
N VAL A 104 -7.12 7.87 -5.11
CA VAL A 104 -6.23 8.64 -4.23
C VAL A 104 -6.45 10.13 -4.44
N ALA A 105 -6.66 10.88 -3.35
CA ALA A 105 -6.68 12.33 -3.39
C ALA A 105 -5.24 12.89 -3.34
N ALA A 106 -4.82 13.53 -4.42
CA ALA A 106 -3.52 14.21 -4.47
C ALA A 106 -3.60 15.57 -3.73
N ARG A 107 -2.58 15.87 -2.91
CA ARG A 107 -2.47 17.11 -2.13
C ARG A 107 -1.34 18.01 -2.61
N THR A 108 -0.30 17.44 -3.21
CA THR A 108 0.84 18.17 -3.76
C THR A 108 0.84 18.15 -5.29
N ARG A 109 1.60 19.06 -5.91
CA ARG A 109 1.75 19.11 -7.36
C ARG A 109 2.39 17.83 -7.89
N GLU A 110 3.34 17.28 -7.15
CA GLU A 110 4.09 16.07 -7.48
C GLU A 110 3.20 14.84 -7.39
N GLU A 111 2.37 14.73 -6.34
CA GLU A 111 1.36 13.68 -6.21
C GLU A 111 0.36 13.76 -7.37
N THR A 112 -0.17 14.94 -7.69
CA THR A 112 -1.11 15.14 -8.80
C THR A 112 -0.50 14.72 -10.12
N ARG A 113 0.75 15.16 -10.39
CA ARG A 113 1.45 14.83 -11.64
C ARG A 113 1.65 13.32 -11.79
N PHE A 114 2.12 12.65 -10.74
CA PHE A 114 2.33 11.21 -10.78
C PHE A 114 1.01 10.46 -10.96
N LEU A 115 -0.03 10.82 -10.20
CA LEU A 115 -1.35 10.20 -10.31
C LEU A 115 -1.95 10.38 -11.71
N SER A 116 -1.86 11.59 -12.29
CA SER A 116 -2.40 11.85 -13.64
C SER A 116 -1.76 10.96 -14.72
N VAL A 117 -0.47 10.66 -14.62
CA VAL A 117 0.22 9.80 -15.59
C VAL A 117 -0.02 8.31 -15.28
N ALA A 118 -0.03 7.94 -14.00
CA ALA A 118 -0.25 6.55 -13.56
C ALA A 118 -1.68 6.06 -13.82
N ALA A 119 -2.67 6.94 -13.76
CA ALA A 119 -4.06 6.64 -14.07
C ALA A 119 -4.32 6.40 -15.57
N VAL A 120 -3.32 6.67 -16.44
CA VAL A 120 -3.40 6.31 -17.86
C VAL A 120 -3.14 4.81 -18.00
N TYR A 121 -4.19 4.09 -18.34
CA TYR A 121 -4.11 2.65 -18.54
C TYR A 121 -3.30 2.31 -19.80
N SER A 122 -2.13 1.69 -19.63
CA SER A 122 -1.23 1.31 -20.73
C SER A 122 -1.89 0.45 -21.81
N GLN A 123 -2.90 -0.35 -21.46
CA GLN A 123 -3.67 -1.16 -22.42
C GLN A 123 -4.49 -0.33 -23.42
N TRP A 124 -4.69 0.97 -23.16
CA TRP A 124 -5.40 1.90 -24.05
C TRP A 124 -4.44 2.80 -24.85
N LEU A 125 -3.13 2.69 -24.62
CA LEU A 125 -2.12 3.43 -25.36
C LEU A 125 -1.73 2.68 -26.62
N ASN A 126 -1.44 3.43 -27.68
CA ASN A 126 -0.85 2.84 -28.88
C ASN A 126 0.59 2.39 -28.57
N PRO A 127 1.11 1.35 -29.26
CA PRO A 127 2.50 0.89 -29.07
C PRO A 127 3.54 2.01 -29.21
N ASP A 128 3.26 3.00 -30.05
CA ASP A 128 4.15 4.14 -30.31
C ASP A 128 4.16 5.17 -29.16
N GLU A 129 3.10 5.19 -28.33
CA GLU A 129 2.93 6.10 -27.20
C GLU A 129 3.47 5.50 -25.89
N LEU A 130 3.55 4.16 -25.80
CA LEU A 130 4.04 3.44 -24.62
C LEU A 130 5.42 3.92 -24.14
N PRO A 131 6.46 4.05 -25.00
CA PRO A 131 7.78 4.49 -24.52
C PRO A 131 7.77 5.91 -23.95
N GLY A 132 6.95 6.79 -24.52
CA GLY A 132 6.77 8.16 -24.06
C GLY A 132 6.10 8.22 -22.69
N TRP A 133 4.99 7.49 -22.54
CA TRP A 133 4.28 7.35 -21.28
C TRP A 133 5.16 6.74 -20.18
N GLU A 134 5.90 5.67 -20.46
CA GLU A 134 6.77 5.06 -19.45
C GLU A 134 7.87 6.02 -18.97
N LYS A 135 8.45 6.79 -19.90
CA LYS A 135 9.47 7.80 -19.57
C LYS A 135 8.88 8.91 -18.71
N GLU A 136 7.67 9.36 -19.03
CA GLU A 136 6.97 10.38 -18.24
C GLU A 136 6.63 9.86 -16.85
N LEU A 137 6.12 8.63 -16.74
CA LEU A 137 5.78 8.00 -15.47
C LEU A 137 7.00 7.86 -14.57
N ARG A 138 8.15 7.39 -15.11
CA ARG A 138 9.42 7.33 -14.37
C ARG A 138 9.88 8.73 -13.91
N THR A 139 9.76 9.73 -14.78
CA THR A 139 10.13 11.12 -14.44
C THR A 139 9.27 11.68 -13.31
N ALA A 140 7.96 11.44 -13.36
CA ALA A 140 7.03 11.85 -12.31
C ALA A 140 7.31 11.10 -11.00
N ALA A 141 7.60 9.79 -11.05
CA ALA A 141 7.97 8.98 -9.90
C ALA A 141 9.24 9.50 -9.21
N HIS A 142 10.30 9.80 -9.96
CA HIS A 142 11.51 10.39 -9.41
C HIS A 142 11.25 11.77 -8.77
N SER A 143 10.40 12.59 -9.39
CA SER A 143 10.05 13.91 -8.86
C SER A 143 9.31 13.79 -7.53
N LEU A 144 8.34 12.87 -7.45
CA LEU A 144 7.60 12.59 -6.23
C LEU A 144 8.49 11.98 -5.14
N ALA A 145 9.33 11.01 -5.49
CA ALA A 145 10.27 10.38 -4.55
C ALA A 145 11.30 11.38 -3.99
N ALA A 146 11.72 12.36 -4.78
CA ALA A 146 12.64 13.41 -4.33
C ALA A 146 11.97 14.51 -3.50
N ALA A 147 10.72 14.88 -3.83
CA ALA A 147 9.93 15.84 -3.05
C ALA A 147 9.43 15.27 -1.73
N THR A 148 9.27 13.96 -1.69
CA THR A 148 8.89 13.23 -0.50
C THR A 148 10.16 12.94 0.31
N ASP A 149 10.47 13.77 1.30
CA ASP A 149 11.50 13.50 2.32
C ASP A 149 11.05 12.38 3.29
N LEU A 150 10.40 11.34 2.76
CA LEU A 150 10.14 10.10 3.45
C LEU A 150 11.38 9.22 3.21
N GLY A 151 12.34 9.33 4.13
CA GLY A 151 13.02 8.12 4.59
C GLY A 151 11.99 7.04 4.99
N PRO A 152 12.39 5.82 5.38
CA PRO A 152 11.49 4.69 5.68
C PRO A 152 10.52 4.89 6.86
N ARG A 153 10.29 6.13 7.29
CA ARG A 153 9.32 6.60 8.27
C ARG A 153 8.14 7.22 7.56
N VAL A 154 7.21 6.39 7.09
CA VAL A 154 5.80 6.79 7.05
C VAL A 154 5.40 7.02 8.51
N SER A 155 5.66 8.22 9.02
CA SER A 155 5.03 8.70 10.24
C SER A 155 3.60 9.06 9.85
N MET A 156 2.66 8.22 10.27
CA MET A 156 1.23 8.49 10.24
C MET A 156 0.99 9.94 10.72
N PRO A 157 0.35 10.82 9.93
CA PRO A 157 -0.02 12.12 10.41
C PRO A 157 -1.18 11.97 11.40
N GLY A 158 -0.82 12.02 12.69
CA GLY A 158 -1.64 12.52 13.79
C GLY A 158 -3.00 11.89 14.00
N ALA A 159 -3.07 10.98 14.98
CA ALA A 159 -4.24 10.90 15.85
C ALA A 159 -4.51 12.30 16.42
N ARG A 160 -5.49 13.02 15.86
CA ARG A 160 -6.14 14.12 16.57
C ARG A 160 -7.24 13.52 17.42
N SER A 161 -6.94 13.37 18.71
CA SER A 161 -7.95 13.26 19.74
C SER A 161 -8.67 14.61 19.85
N ASP A 162 -9.99 14.58 19.78
CA ASP A 162 -10.88 15.53 20.46
C ASP A 162 -11.97 14.70 21.16
#